data_AF-A0A353N9V3-F1
#
_entry.id   AF-A0A353N9V3-F1
#
_cell.length_a   1.000
_cell.length_b   1.000
_cell.length_c   1.000
_cell.angle_alpha   90.00
_cell.angle_beta   90.00
_cell.angle_gamma   90.00
#
_symmetry.space_group_name_H-M   'P 1'
#
loop_
_entity.id
_entity.type
_entity.pdbx_description
1 polymer ?
#
loop_
_entity_poly.entity_id
_entity_poly.type
_entity_poly.pdbx_seq_one_letter_code
_entity_poly.pdbx_strand_id
1 'polypeptide(L)'
;RYVLRPDSFLARLIRQLHYFRFLLLPSFLLLLFLFLTQLIFLIIGYFFPQIRVVDWGTVEHGPWVKVLAVRQETVLRAPFNGELNLLVEEGTRVRAGEPLAEVINADYSRSVKKDGRLALRTIAWRLYSIDQEVLQLEKDLQYLQNQTYDLEGQKEQLRNIMATKSELLRTRENLIRTGNSFLSDWTENYQLVLSETPGFFSTKLDGGEELDILETNKTNDLFSQVFKANEHFTEKIKAGKPWAKIIGGYTQTLA
;
A
#
# COMPACT_ATOMS: atom_id res chain seq x y z
N ARG A 1 35.67 -43.93 -71.28
CA ARG A 1 36.09 -42.51 -71.21
C ARG A 1 34.86 -41.64 -71.42
N TYR A 2 34.26 -41.11 -70.35
CA TYR A 2 33.18 -40.13 -70.47
C TYR A 2 33.79 -38.73 -70.39
N VAL A 3 33.76 -38.01 -71.52
CA VAL A 3 34.31 -36.64 -71.61
C VAL A 3 33.14 -35.67 -71.42
N LEU A 4 33.05 -35.08 -70.23
CA LEU A 4 32.06 -34.05 -69.92
C LEU A 4 32.42 -32.76 -70.68
N ARG A 5 31.45 -32.17 -71.41
CA ARG A 5 31.63 -30.89 -72.08
C ARG A 5 31.89 -29.77 -71.05
N PRO A 6 32.86 -28.88 -71.28
CA PRO A 6 33.30 -27.87 -70.32
C PRO A 6 32.21 -26.86 -69.92
N ASP A 7 31.16 -26.67 -70.75
CA ASP A 7 30.05 -25.73 -70.49
C ASP A 7 28.78 -26.38 -69.94
N SER A 8 28.82 -27.68 -69.61
CA SER A 8 27.66 -28.37 -69.04
C SER A 8 27.42 -27.97 -67.57
N PHE A 9 26.16 -27.94 -67.15
CA PHE A 9 25.75 -27.63 -65.77
C PHE A 9 26.48 -28.54 -64.75
N LEU A 10 26.67 -29.81 -65.09
CA LEU A 10 27.44 -30.79 -64.30
C LEU A 10 28.92 -30.40 -64.14
N ALA A 11 29.57 -29.90 -65.20
CA ALA A 11 30.96 -29.45 -65.12
C ALA A 11 31.13 -28.19 -64.25
N ARG A 12 30.17 -27.25 -64.30
CA ARG A 12 30.13 -26.08 -63.41
C ARG A 12 29.88 -26.49 -61.96
N LEU A 13 28.96 -27.42 -61.73
CA LEU A 13 28.63 -27.94 -60.40
C LEU A 13 29.81 -28.67 -59.75
N ILE A 14 30.54 -29.51 -60.50
CA ILE A 14 31.75 -30.20 -60.02
C ILE A 14 32.87 -29.21 -59.67
N ARG A 15 33.04 -28.14 -60.48
CA ARG A 15 34.06 -27.11 -60.23
C ARG A 15 33.71 -26.27 -58.99
N GLN A 16 32.43 -25.96 -58.77
CA GLN A 16 31.92 -25.26 -57.58
C GLN A 16 31.96 -26.14 -56.32
N LEU A 17 31.67 -27.46 -56.45
CA LEU A 17 31.82 -28.44 -55.37
C LEU A 17 33.26 -28.53 -54.88
N HIS A 18 34.25 -28.31 -55.77
CA HIS A 18 35.67 -28.33 -55.42
C HIS A 18 36.07 -27.15 -54.53
N TYR A 19 35.50 -25.95 -54.76
CA TYR A 19 35.69 -24.78 -53.90
C TYR A 19 34.95 -24.91 -52.56
N PHE A 20 33.75 -25.49 -52.56
CA PHE A 20 32.98 -25.76 -51.34
C PHE A 20 33.46 -27.01 -50.57
N ARG A 21 34.38 -27.81 -51.13
CA ARG A 21 34.91 -29.02 -50.50
C ARG A 21 35.51 -28.75 -49.12
N PHE A 22 36.14 -27.60 -48.93
CA PHE A 22 36.71 -27.17 -47.65
C PHE A 22 35.65 -26.82 -46.58
N LEU A 23 34.40 -26.50 -46.97
CA LEU A 23 33.28 -26.22 -46.05
C LEU A 23 32.33 -27.42 -45.91
N LEU A 24 32.11 -28.17 -46.98
CA LEU A 24 31.22 -29.34 -47.00
C LEU A 24 31.80 -30.51 -46.24
N LEU A 25 33.12 -30.72 -46.30
CA LEU A 25 33.79 -31.82 -45.60
C LEU A 25 33.72 -31.69 -44.06
N PRO A 26 34.04 -30.52 -43.43
CA PRO A 26 33.87 -30.38 -41.99
C PRO A 26 32.39 -30.37 -41.57
N SER A 27 31.49 -29.81 -42.38
CA SER A 27 30.04 -29.85 -42.11
C SER A 27 29.50 -31.29 -42.12
N PHE A 28 29.90 -32.09 -43.12
CA PHE A 28 29.55 -33.50 -43.19
C PHE A 28 30.13 -34.30 -42.01
N LEU A 29 31.38 -34.05 -41.63
CA LEU A 29 32.00 -34.69 -40.46
C LEU A 29 31.26 -34.32 -39.16
N LEU A 30 30.86 -33.05 -39.00
CA LEU A 30 30.10 -32.60 -37.84
C LEU A 30 28.71 -33.26 -37.79
N LEU A 31 28.03 -33.36 -38.92
CA LEU A 31 26.72 -34.01 -39.01
C LEU A 31 26.83 -35.51 -38.74
N LEU A 32 27.88 -36.16 -39.26
CA LEU A 32 28.18 -37.57 -38.96
C LEU A 32 28.47 -37.78 -37.48
N PHE A 33 29.23 -36.88 -36.85
CA PHE A 33 29.52 -36.92 -35.42
C PHE A 33 28.26 -36.73 -34.57
N LEU A 34 27.41 -35.77 -34.91
CA LEU A 34 26.12 -35.57 -34.25
C LEU A 34 25.21 -36.81 -34.41
N PHE A 35 25.19 -37.40 -35.60
CA PHE A 35 24.42 -38.62 -35.83
C PHE A 35 24.96 -39.80 -35.00
N LEU A 36 26.28 -40.00 -34.96
CA LEU A 36 26.90 -41.06 -34.16
C LEU A 36 26.63 -40.86 -32.67
N THR A 37 26.74 -39.63 -32.16
CA THR A 37 26.49 -39.34 -30.73
C THR A 37 25.04 -39.62 -30.36
N GLN A 38 24.08 -39.19 -31.18
CA GLN A 38 22.66 -39.50 -30.97
C GLN A 38 22.39 -41.01 -31.04
N LEU A 39 23.00 -41.72 -31.99
CA LEU A 39 22.89 -43.18 -32.10
C LEU A 39 23.44 -43.88 -30.85
N ILE A 40 24.59 -43.43 -30.34
CA ILE A 40 25.19 -43.95 -29.10
C ILE A 40 24.26 -43.69 -27.91
N PHE A 41 23.71 -42.48 -27.76
CA PHE A 41 22.76 -42.17 -26.69
C PHE A 41 21.50 -43.04 -26.76
N LEU A 42 20.99 -43.30 -27.97
CA LEU A 42 19.83 -44.16 -28.18
C LEU A 42 20.15 -45.61 -27.81
N ILE A 43 21.30 -46.13 -28.24
CA ILE A 43 21.79 -47.46 -27.87
C ILE A 43 21.94 -47.55 -26.34
N ILE A 44 22.55 -46.56 -25.70
CA ILE A 44 22.70 -46.53 -24.24
C ILE A 44 21.33 -46.51 -23.56
N GLY A 45 20.40 -45.64 -24.00
CA GLY A 45 19.05 -45.57 -23.42
C GLY A 45 18.22 -46.85 -23.61
N TYR A 46 18.45 -47.58 -24.71
CA TYR A 46 17.78 -48.85 -25.00
C TYR A 46 18.37 -50.02 -24.18
N PHE A 47 19.70 -50.12 -24.12
CA PHE A 47 20.39 -51.23 -23.45
C PHE A 47 20.56 -51.02 -21.94
N PHE A 48 20.56 -49.77 -21.47
CA PHE A 48 20.65 -49.40 -20.06
C PHE A 48 19.37 -48.66 -19.64
N PRO A 49 18.24 -49.37 -19.48
CA PRO A 49 17.04 -48.77 -18.94
C PRO A 49 17.36 -48.19 -17.56
N GLN A 50 16.93 -46.96 -17.31
CA GLN A 50 17.05 -46.36 -15.98
C GLN A 50 16.11 -47.11 -15.02
N ILE A 51 16.67 -48.07 -14.29
CA ILE A 51 15.95 -48.80 -13.25
C ILE A 51 15.76 -47.83 -12.07
N ARG A 52 14.53 -47.40 -11.83
CA ARG A 52 14.17 -46.75 -10.56
C ARG A 52 13.59 -47.80 -9.63
N VAL A 53 14.13 -47.86 -8.42
CA VAL A 53 13.56 -48.69 -7.35
C VAL A 53 12.25 -48.03 -6.91
N VAL A 54 11.19 -48.82 -6.80
CA VAL A 54 9.90 -48.36 -6.30
C VAL A 54 9.96 -48.41 -4.78
N ASP A 55 10.08 -47.24 -4.17
CA ASP A 55 9.99 -47.11 -2.71
C ASP A 55 8.53 -46.91 -2.30
N TRP A 56 8.13 -47.56 -1.21
CA TRP A 56 6.83 -47.31 -0.58
C TRP A 56 6.82 -45.90 -0.01
N GLY A 57 5.84 -45.10 -0.42
CA GLY A 57 5.71 -43.72 0.02
C GLY A 57 4.36 -43.11 -0.35
N THR A 58 4.10 -41.92 0.17
CA THR A 58 2.89 -41.14 -0.14
C THR A 58 3.16 -40.20 -1.32
N VAL A 59 2.26 -40.18 -2.30
CA VAL A 59 2.31 -39.18 -3.38
C VAL A 59 1.72 -37.88 -2.87
N GLU A 60 2.58 -36.91 -2.59
CA GLU A 60 2.17 -35.56 -2.22
C GLU A 60 1.59 -34.83 -3.44
N HIS A 61 0.34 -34.39 -3.34
CA HIS A 61 -0.29 -33.52 -4.34
C HIS A 61 -0.32 -32.10 -3.77
N GLY A 62 0.42 -31.19 -4.38
CA GLY A 62 0.37 -29.77 -4.04
C GLY A 62 -0.60 -29.01 -4.95
N PRO A 63 -1.76 -28.53 -4.46
CA PRO A 63 -2.61 -27.65 -5.25
C PRO A 63 -2.01 -26.25 -5.33
N TRP A 64 -2.16 -25.60 -6.48
CA TRP A 64 -1.88 -24.17 -6.61
C TRP A 64 -3.09 -23.38 -6.11
N VAL A 65 -2.91 -22.66 -5.00
CA VAL A 65 -3.96 -21.79 -4.43
C VAL A 65 -3.60 -20.32 -4.65
N LYS A 66 -4.60 -19.50 -4.95
CA LYS A 66 -4.46 -18.04 -4.97
C LYS A 66 -4.84 -17.52 -3.59
N VAL A 67 -3.94 -16.77 -2.97
CA VAL A 67 -4.11 -16.25 -1.60
C VAL A 67 -4.16 -14.72 -1.67
N LEU A 68 -5.09 -14.11 -0.94
CA LEU A 68 -5.15 -12.66 -0.77
C LEU A 68 -4.62 -12.31 0.62
N ALA A 69 -3.53 -11.54 0.67
CA ALA A 69 -3.00 -11.01 1.92
C ALA A 69 -3.68 -9.67 2.23
N VAL A 70 -4.49 -9.63 3.28
CA VAL A 70 -5.20 -8.41 3.70
C VAL A 70 -4.51 -7.83 4.93
N ARG A 71 -4.13 -6.56 4.83
CA ARG A 71 -3.56 -5.79 5.95
C ARG A 71 -4.65 -5.01 6.64
N GLN A 72 -4.51 -4.83 7.95
CA GLN A 72 -5.34 -3.89 8.68
C GLN A 72 -4.89 -2.48 8.32
N GLU A 73 -5.71 -1.73 7.59
CA GLU A 73 -5.39 -0.38 7.12
C GLU A 73 -6.51 0.58 7.52
N THR A 74 -6.14 1.74 8.08
CA THR A 74 -7.06 2.84 8.34
C THR A 74 -6.91 3.85 7.20
N VAL A 75 -7.94 3.98 6.37
CA VAL A 75 -7.92 4.87 5.20
C VAL A 75 -8.21 6.31 5.62
N LEU A 76 -7.33 7.23 5.25
CA LEU A 76 -7.51 8.67 5.47
C LEU A 76 -8.18 9.29 4.24
N ARG A 77 -9.34 9.91 4.47
CA ARG A 77 -10.15 10.57 3.43
C ARG A 77 -10.07 12.08 3.56
N ALA A 78 -10.19 12.77 2.44
CA ALA A 78 -10.14 14.21 2.42
C ALA A 78 -11.49 14.80 2.91
N PRO A 79 -11.48 15.72 3.88
CA PRO A 79 -12.73 16.33 4.39
C PRO A 79 -13.40 17.24 3.36
N PHE A 80 -12.60 17.98 2.59
CA PHE A 80 -13.03 18.92 1.57
C PHE A 80 -12.02 18.98 0.42
N ASN A 81 -12.36 19.69 -0.65
CA ASN A 81 -11.44 19.94 -1.76
C ASN A 81 -10.34 20.89 -1.30
N GLY A 82 -9.08 20.49 -1.44
CA GLY A 82 -8.01 21.24 -0.81
C GLY A 82 -6.62 20.89 -1.28
N GLU A 83 -5.67 21.57 -0.65
CA GLU A 83 -4.25 21.32 -0.74
C GLU A 83 -3.78 20.71 0.58
N LEU A 84 -3.02 19.62 0.47
CA LEU A 84 -2.52 18.83 1.57
C LEU A 84 -1.03 19.08 1.72
N ASN A 85 -0.61 19.41 2.94
CA ASN A 85 0.79 19.56 3.30
C ASN A 85 1.16 18.52 4.37
N LEU A 86 2.08 17.64 4.02
CA LEU A 86 2.50 16.53 4.86
C LEU A 86 3.37 17.05 6.01
N LEU A 87 3.08 16.58 7.22
CA LEU A 87 3.88 16.85 8.41
C LEU A 87 4.79 15.68 8.77
N VAL A 88 4.54 14.51 8.19
CA VAL A 88 5.25 13.26 8.41
C VAL A 88 5.65 12.66 7.07
N GLU A 89 6.84 12.04 7.03
CA GLU A 89 7.35 11.38 5.83
C GLU A 89 6.71 10.00 5.62
N GLU A 90 6.67 9.58 4.35
CA GLU A 90 6.25 8.25 3.94
C GLU A 90 7.00 7.14 4.70
N GLY A 91 6.27 6.15 5.23
CA GLY A 91 6.86 5.00 5.92
C GLY A 91 7.24 5.27 7.38
N THR A 92 6.94 6.46 7.91
CA THR A 92 7.20 6.78 9.32
C THR A 92 6.24 6.03 10.24
N ARG A 93 6.75 5.54 11.37
CA ARG A 93 5.92 4.96 12.44
C ARG A 93 5.28 6.08 13.25
N VAL A 94 3.95 6.11 13.28
CA VAL A 94 3.16 7.14 13.95
C VAL A 94 2.39 6.57 15.14
N ARG A 95 2.18 7.40 16.16
CA ARG A 95 1.35 7.09 17.34
C ARG A 95 -0.07 7.60 17.15
N ALA A 96 -1.01 7.10 17.94
CA ALA A 96 -2.33 7.70 18.03
C ALA A 96 -2.22 9.14 18.54
N GLY A 97 -2.99 10.04 17.94
CA GLY A 97 -2.99 11.47 18.16
C GLY A 97 -1.88 12.24 17.42
N GLU A 98 -0.93 11.60 16.74
CA GLU A 98 0.18 12.30 16.07
C GLU A 98 -0.29 13.06 14.82
N PRO A 99 0.21 14.29 14.55
CA PRO A 99 -0.24 15.08 13.41
C PRO A 99 0.43 14.61 12.13
N LEU A 100 -0.37 14.21 11.14
CA LEU A 100 0.09 13.60 9.90
C LEU A 100 0.19 14.61 8.75
N ALA A 101 -0.83 15.46 8.62
CA ALA A 101 -0.93 16.42 7.54
C ALA A 101 -1.83 17.58 7.94
N GLU A 102 -1.68 18.70 7.26
CA GLU A 102 -2.65 19.79 7.26
C GLU A 102 -3.37 19.84 5.92
N VAL A 103 -4.69 20.07 5.95
CA VAL A 103 -5.54 20.21 4.77
C VAL A 103 -6.12 21.61 4.78
N ILE A 104 -5.89 22.36 3.71
CA ILE A 104 -6.39 23.72 3.54
C ILE A 104 -7.29 23.75 2.31
N ASN A 105 -8.45 24.39 2.42
CA ASN A 105 -9.37 24.52 1.30
C ASN A 105 -8.66 25.19 0.12
N ALA A 106 -8.90 24.68 -1.09
CA ALA A 106 -8.22 25.11 -2.32
C ALA A 106 -8.36 26.62 -2.58
N ASP A 107 -9.47 27.23 -2.15
CA ASP A 107 -9.71 28.67 -2.32
C ASP A 107 -8.80 29.53 -1.43
N TYR A 108 -8.30 28.96 -0.32
CA TYR A 108 -7.52 29.67 0.69
C TYR A 108 -6.06 29.22 0.79
N SER A 109 -5.65 28.13 0.11
CA SER A 109 -4.29 27.58 0.26
C SER A 109 -3.18 28.60 -0.04
N ARG A 110 -3.43 29.50 -0.99
CA ARG A 110 -2.49 30.56 -1.42
C ARG A 110 -2.54 31.82 -0.55
N SER A 111 -3.66 32.08 0.13
CA SER A 111 -3.83 33.30 0.94
C SER A 111 -3.25 33.14 2.34
N VAL A 112 -3.20 31.92 2.88
CA VAL A 112 -2.67 31.64 4.22
C VAL A 112 -1.13 31.59 4.19
N LYS A 113 -0.52 32.63 4.78
CA LYS A 113 0.94 32.73 5.00
C LYS A 113 1.45 31.61 5.90
N LYS A 114 2.75 31.29 5.79
CA LYS A 114 3.41 30.24 6.58
C LYS A 114 3.20 30.41 8.10
N ASP A 115 3.30 31.63 8.61
CA ASP A 115 3.09 31.91 10.03
C ASP A 115 1.63 31.67 10.46
N GLY A 116 0.68 32.01 9.59
CA GLY A 116 -0.73 31.71 9.79
C GLY A 116 -1.01 30.21 9.82
N ARG A 117 -0.36 29.42 8.95
CA ARG A 117 -0.47 27.94 8.99
C ARG A 117 0.07 27.37 10.30
N LEU A 118 1.23 27.85 10.76
CA LEU A 118 1.80 27.43 12.03
C LEU A 118 0.88 27.75 13.21
N ALA A 119 0.28 28.94 13.22
CA ALA A 119 -0.69 29.34 14.22
C ALA A 119 -1.94 28.44 14.19
N LEU A 120 -2.55 28.25 13.03
CA LEU A 120 -3.71 27.37 12.85
C LEU A 120 -3.41 25.93 13.27
N ARG A 121 -2.24 25.40 12.91
CA ARG A 121 -1.79 24.07 13.35
C ARG A 121 -1.69 23.97 14.87
N THR A 122 -1.11 24.97 15.50
CA THR A 122 -0.94 25.02 16.96
C THR A 122 -2.30 25.12 17.66
N ILE A 123 -3.21 25.94 17.13
CA ILE A 123 -4.58 26.09 17.62
C ILE A 123 -5.33 24.76 17.47
N ALA A 124 -5.31 24.14 16.29
CA ALA A 124 -5.97 22.87 16.02
C ALA A 124 -5.45 21.74 16.93
N TRP A 125 -4.13 21.67 17.12
CA TRP A 125 -3.53 20.72 18.05
C TRP A 125 -3.99 20.95 19.50
N ARG A 126 -4.03 22.21 19.95
CA ARG A 126 -4.51 22.53 21.30
C ARG A 126 -5.99 22.23 21.47
N LEU A 127 -6.81 22.48 20.45
CA LEU A 127 -8.22 22.08 20.45
C LEU A 127 -8.38 20.57 20.60
N TYR A 128 -7.61 19.78 19.86
CA TYR A 128 -7.62 18.33 20.00
C TYR A 128 -7.25 17.88 21.42
N SER A 129 -6.19 18.46 22.00
CA SER A 129 -5.79 18.20 23.40
C SER A 129 -6.94 18.51 24.36
N ILE A 130 -7.61 19.65 24.20
CA ILE A 130 -8.76 20.04 25.03
C ILE A 130 -9.91 19.04 24.86
N ASP A 131 -10.22 18.62 23.64
CA ASP A 131 -11.30 17.68 23.38
C ASP A 131 -11.01 16.30 24.03
N GLN A 132 -9.74 15.85 24.03
CA GLN A 132 -9.32 14.64 24.76
C GLN A 132 -9.41 14.82 26.29
N GLU A 133 -8.97 15.97 26.82
CA GLU A 133 -9.07 16.30 28.25
C GLU A 133 -10.54 16.34 28.69
N VAL A 134 -11.43 16.95 27.92
CA VAL A 134 -12.87 16.99 28.19
C VAL A 134 -13.48 15.59 28.17
N LEU A 135 -13.12 14.76 27.19
CA LEU A 135 -13.62 13.39 27.10
C LEU A 135 -13.18 12.53 28.28
N GLN A 136 -11.97 12.74 28.81
CA GLN A 136 -11.51 12.07 30.03
C GLN A 136 -12.30 12.56 31.26
N LEU A 137 -12.50 13.87 31.42
CA LEU A 137 -13.28 14.43 32.52
C LEU A 137 -14.74 13.95 32.49
N GLU A 138 -15.33 13.74 31.31
CA GLU A 138 -16.68 13.18 31.17
C GLU A 138 -16.76 11.74 31.68
N LYS A 139 -15.75 10.91 31.39
CA LYS A 139 -15.65 9.55 31.95
C LYS A 139 -15.51 9.59 33.47
N ASP A 140 -14.70 10.50 34.00
CA ASP A 140 -14.50 10.66 35.43
C ASP A 140 -15.79 11.13 36.13
N LEU A 141 -16.53 12.06 35.53
CA LEU A 141 -17.85 12.49 36.02
C LEU A 141 -18.84 11.33 36.05
N GLN A 142 -18.91 10.54 34.97
CA GLN A 142 -19.80 9.39 34.89
C GLN A 142 -19.43 8.32 35.94
N TYR A 143 -18.13 8.08 36.14
CA TYR A 143 -17.64 7.16 37.17
C TYR A 143 -18.06 7.62 38.57
N LEU A 144 -17.88 8.90 38.90
CA LEU A 144 -18.26 9.45 40.21
C LEU A 144 -19.78 9.45 40.41
N GLN A 145 -20.58 9.77 39.38
CA GLN A 145 -22.05 9.71 39.46
C GLN A 145 -22.57 8.30 39.77
N ASN A 146 -21.87 7.27 39.33
CA ASN A 146 -22.24 5.88 39.57
C ASN A 146 -21.86 5.38 40.98
N GLN A 147 -21.02 6.11 41.73
CA GLN A 147 -20.60 5.73 43.08
C GLN A 147 -21.48 6.40 44.15
N THR A 148 -22.40 5.64 44.74
CA THR A 148 -23.46 6.18 45.64
C THR A 148 -23.05 6.38 47.11
N TYR A 149 -21.76 6.24 47.48
CA TYR A 149 -21.38 5.93 48.87
C TYR A 149 -20.60 6.98 49.68
N ASP A 150 -20.22 8.14 49.13
CA ASP A 150 -19.61 9.22 49.95
C ASP A 150 -20.05 10.62 49.50
N LEU A 151 -20.78 11.34 50.35
CA LEU A 151 -21.63 12.47 49.95
C LEU A 151 -20.96 13.84 49.98
N GLU A 152 -19.83 14.02 50.66
CA GLU A 152 -19.25 15.36 50.90
C GLU A 152 -17.95 15.58 50.14
N GLY A 153 -16.99 14.67 50.24
CA GLY A 153 -15.75 14.72 49.44
C GLY A 153 -16.01 14.61 47.93
N GLN A 154 -16.99 13.80 47.52
CA GLN A 154 -17.37 13.68 46.10
C GLN A 154 -18.08 14.93 45.56
N LYS A 155 -18.81 15.68 46.39
CA LYS A 155 -19.46 16.92 45.94
C LYS A 155 -18.45 18.00 45.60
N GLU A 156 -17.38 18.11 46.40
CA GLU A 156 -16.29 19.05 46.11
C GLU A 156 -15.53 18.63 44.86
N GLN A 157 -15.18 17.35 44.74
CA GLN A 157 -14.50 16.82 43.56
C GLN A 157 -15.34 17.01 42.28
N LEU A 158 -16.65 16.77 42.33
CA LEU A 158 -17.57 16.97 41.22
C LEU A 158 -17.68 18.45 40.83
N ARG A 159 -17.72 19.37 41.80
CA ARG A 159 -17.67 20.82 41.54
C ARG A 159 -16.37 21.22 40.86
N ASN A 160 -15.23 20.71 41.33
CA ASN A 160 -13.93 21.01 40.74
C ASN A 160 -13.86 20.51 39.30
N ILE A 161 -14.27 19.28 39.03
CA ILE A 161 -14.29 18.71 37.67
C ILE A 161 -15.21 19.52 36.74
N MET A 162 -16.42 19.89 37.20
CA MET A 162 -17.32 20.73 36.41
C MET A 162 -16.74 22.12 36.14
N ALA A 163 -16.08 22.73 37.12
CA ALA A 163 -15.41 24.02 36.96
C ALA A 163 -14.28 23.92 35.93
N THR A 164 -13.40 22.91 36.04
CA THR A 164 -12.34 22.65 35.06
C THR A 164 -12.89 22.42 33.66
N LYS A 165 -13.95 21.61 33.51
CA LYS A 165 -14.63 21.40 32.22
C LYS A 165 -15.13 22.72 31.63
N SER A 166 -15.79 23.55 32.44
CA SER A 166 -16.31 24.85 31.97
C SER A 166 -15.20 25.79 31.51
N GLU A 167 -14.05 25.78 32.18
CA GLU A 167 -12.89 26.60 31.81
C GLU A 167 -12.21 26.12 30.53
N LEU A 168 -12.09 24.79 30.36
CA LEU A 168 -11.60 24.20 29.12
C LEU A 168 -12.50 24.55 27.93
N LEU A 169 -13.82 24.51 28.10
CA LEU A 169 -14.78 24.90 27.05
C LEU A 169 -14.68 26.39 26.69
N ARG A 170 -14.52 27.29 27.67
CA ARG A 170 -14.26 28.71 27.41
C ARG A 170 -12.94 28.93 26.66
N THR A 171 -11.90 28.20 27.04
CA THR A 171 -10.61 28.22 26.35
C THR A 171 -10.75 27.73 24.91
N ARG A 172 -11.54 26.67 24.68
CA ARG A 172 -11.87 26.14 23.36
C ARG A 172 -12.51 27.21 22.48
N GLU A 173 -13.53 27.91 22.98
CA GLU A 173 -14.20 29.00 22.27
C GLU A 173 -13.24 30.17 21.97
N ASN A 174 -12.38 30.54 22.92
CA ASN A 174 -11.35 31.55 22.72
C ASN A 174 -10.38 31.18 21.59
N LEU A 175 -9.94 29.92 21.56
CA LEU A 175 -9.04 29.40 20.52
C LEU A 175 -9.71 29.39 19.15
N ILE A 176 -10.97 28.98 19.06
CA ILE A 176 -11.75 29.05 17.81
C ILE A 176 -11.84 30.50 17.32
N ARG A 177 -12.17 31.46 18.20
CA ARG A 177 -12.20 32.89 17.86
C ARG A 177 -10.84 33.42 17.42
N THR A 178 -9.77 32.98 18.07
CA THR A 178 -8.40 33.37 17.70
C THR A 178 -8.02 32.83 16.32
N GLY A 179 -8.44 31.60 15.98
CA GLY A 179 -8.22 31.05 14.65
C GLY A 179 -8.87 31.89 13.53
N ASN A 180 -10.04 32.50 13.81
CA ASN A 180 -10.73 33.38 12.87
C ASN A 180 -9.92 34.63 12.47
N SER A 181 -8.92 35.05 13.25
CA SER A 181 -8.04 36.15 12.84
C SER A 181 -7.04 35.76 11.75
N PHE A 182 -6.78 34.45 11.59
CA PHE A 182 -5.84 33.93 10.59
C PHE A 182 -6.56 33.47 9.32
N LEU A 183 -7.75 32.88 9.46
CA LEU A 183 -8.60 32.44 8.35
C LEU A 183 -10.06 32.53 8.80
N SER A 184 -10.90 33.23 8.04
CA SER A 184 -12.33 33.30 8.34
C SER A 184 -12.95 31.90 8.22
N ASP A 185 -13.78 31.53 9.19
CA ASP A 185 -14.41 30.21 9.27
C ASP A 185 -13.38 29.07 9.12
N TRP A 186 -12.24 29.22 9.79
CA TRP A 186 -11.11 28.31 9.62
C TRP A 186 -11.43 26.86 9.97
N THR A 187 -12.39 26.61 10.86
CA THR A 187 -12.81 25.25 11.23
C THR A 187 -13.43 24.49 10.06
N GLU A 188 -13.97 25.19 9.06
CA GLU A 188 -14.54 24.60 7.84
C GLU A 188 -13.51 24.54 6.69
N ASN A 189 -12.49 25.39 6.74
CA ASN A 189 -11.52 25.60 5.67
C ASN A 189 -10.12 25.07 5.96
N TYR A 190 -9.85 24.64 7.20
CA TYR A 190 -8.60 24.09 7.66
C TYR A 190 -8.85 22.90 8.58
N GLN A 191 -8.16 21.79 8.31
CA GLN A 191 -8.17 20.63 9.20
C GLN A 191 -6.76 20.11 9.42
N LEU A 192 -6.41 19.92 10.69
CA LEU A 192 -5.24 19.13 11.09
C LEU A 192 -5.64 17.66 11.12
N VAL A 193 -5.04 16.86 10.26
CA VAL A 193 -5.28 15.41 10.21
C VAL A 193 -4.38 14.76 11.25
N LEU A 194 -5.02 14.07 12.19
CA LEU A 194 -4.37 13.34 13.27
C LEU A 194 -4.49 11.84 13.02
N SER A 195 -3.51 11.10 13.49
CA SER A 195 -3.53 9.65 13.47
C SER A 195 -4.51 9.10 14.50
N GLU A 196 -5.57 8.41 14.09
CA GLU A 196 -6.50 7.78 15.04
C GLU A 196 -5.91 6.51 15.67
N THR A 197 -5.10 5.79 14.91
CA THR A 197 -4.53 4.48 15.30
C THR A 197 -3.02 4.47 15.11
N PRO A 198 -2.24 3.82 16.00
CA PRO A 198 -0.81 3.68 15.78
C PRO A 198 -0.52 2.77 14.58
N GLY A 199 0.53 3.08 13.81
CA GLY A 199 0.89 2.30 12.62
C GLY A 199 2.00 2.94 11.80
N PHE A 200 2.12 2.53 10.54
CA PHE A 200 3.01 3.14 9.55
C PHE A 200 2.21 4.03 8.62
N PHE A 201 2.59 5.30 8.50
CA PHE A 201 1.93 6.23 7.61
C PHE A 201 2.35 5.98 6.15
N SER A 202 1.38 5.91 5.24
CA SER A 202 1.61 5.75 3.81
C SER A 202 0.64 6.57 2.97
N THR A 203 1.18 7.33 2.02
CA THR A 203 0.48 8.09 0.97
C THR A 203 0.21 7.25 -0.28
N LYS A 204 0.78 6.04 -0.33
CA LYS A 204 0.56 5.09 -1.41
C LYS A 204 -0.79 4.41 -1.22
N LEU A 205 -1.63 4.53 -2.24
CA LEU A 205 -2.92 3.88 -2.29
C LEU A 205 -2.82 2.72 -3.26
N ASP A 206 -3.30 1.54 -2.86
CA ASP A 206 -3.22 0.33 -3.66
C ASP A 206 -4.44 0.18 -4.57
N GLY A 207 -5.48 1.00 -4.41
CA GLY A 207 -6.72 0.99 -5.19
C GLY A 207 -7.82 0.13 -4.57
N GLY A 208 -7.54 -0.52 -3.43
CA GLY A 208 -8.48 -1.34 -2.66
C GLY A 208 -9.18 -0.59 -1.52
N GLU A 209 -8.96 0.72 -1.36
CA GLU A 209 -9.43 1.50 -0.21
C GLU A 209 -10.95 1.73 -0.17
N GLU A 210 -11.64 1.47 -1.28
CA GLU A 210 -13.10 1.49 -1.37
C GLU A 210 -13.72 0.08 -1.30
N LEU A 211 -12.89 -0.98 -1.16
CA LEU A 211 -13.39 -2.34 -1.02
C LEU A 211 -13.81 -2.62 0.42
N ASP A 212 -15.06 -3.03 0.58
CA ASP A 212 -15.50 -3.70 1.80
C ASP A 212 -15.49 -5.22 1.59
N ILE A 213 -14.39 -5.85 1.97
CA ILE A 213 -14.20 -7.30 1.80
C ILE A 213 -15.13 -8.09 2.74
N LEU A 214 -15.61 -7.49 3.83
CA LEU A 214 -16.40 -8.18 4.86
C LEU A 214 -17.91 -8.01 4.66
N GLU A 215 -18.37 -6.88 4.14
CA GLU A 215 -19.80 -6.65 3.87
C GLU A 215 -20.26 -7.22 2.51
N THR A 216 -19.33 -7.37 1.55
CA THR A 216 -19.71 -7.81 0.22
C THR A 216 -19.86 -9.34 0.17
N ASN A 217 -21.10 -9.84 0.30
CA ASN A 217 -21.50 -11.23 -0.03
C ASN A 217 -21.20 -11.67 -1.49
N LYS A 218 -20.48 -10.85 -2.26
CA LYS A 218 -19.98 -11.16 -3.59
C LYS A 218 -18.45 -11.24 -3.50
N THR A 219 -17.94 -12.42 -3.14
CA THR A 219 -16.59 -12.88 -3.52
C THR A 219 -16.49 -13.09 -5.04
N ASN A 220 -17.08 -12.19 -5.84
CA ASN A 220 -16.93 -12.20 -7.27
C ASN A 220 -15.54 -11.64 -7.60
N ASP A 221 -14.61 -12.59 -7.69
CA ASP A 221 -13.31 -12.54 -8.34
C ASP A 221 -12.46 -11.30 -8.03
N LEU A 222 -12.23 -11.05 -6.72
CA LEU A 222 -11.15 -10.16 -6.27
C LEU A 222 -9.79 -10.54 -6.90
N PHE A 223 -9.63 -11.79 -7.34
CA PHE A 223 -8.44 -12.30 -8.02
C PHE A 223 -8.35 -11.96 -9.51
N SER A 224 -9.41 -11.44 -10.15
CA SER A 224 -9.36 -10.90 -11.52
C SER A 224 -9.47 -9.40 -11.60
N GLN A 225 -9.77 -8.73 -10.48
CA GLN A 225 -9.76 -7.27 -10.42
C GLN A 225 -8.33 -6.73 -10.52
N VAL A 226 -8.15 -5.74 -11.40
CA VAL A 226 -6.90 -4.98 -11.49
C VAL A 226 -7.03 -3.75 -10.61
N PHE A 227 -6.33 -3.76 -9.48
CA PHE A 227 -6.25 -2.62 -8.59
C PHE A 227 -5.33 -1.55 -9.21
N LYS A 228 -5.83 -0.32 -9.29
CA LYS A 228 -5.06 0.83 -9.78
C LYS A 228 -4.42 1.53 -8.60
N ALA A 229 -3.18 1.17 -8.32
CA ALA A 229 -2.39 1.87 -7.32
C ALA A 229 -2.13 3.31 -7.78
N ASN A 230 -2.12 4.26 -6.83
CA ASN A 230 -1.47 5.53 -7.09
C ASN A 230 0.05 5.30 -7.04
N GLU A 231 0.76 5.81 -8.04
CA GLU A 231 2.23 5.73 -7.98
C GLU A 231 2.80 6.94 -7.23
N HIS A 232 2.10 8.08 -7.24
CA HIS A 232 2.62 9.37 -6.77
C HIS A 232 1.60 10.08 -5.87
N PHE A 233 2.10 10.62 -4.76
CA PHE A 233 1.34 11.53 -3.91
C PHE A 233 1.02 12.83 -4.67
N THR A 234 -0.21 13.30 -4.53
CA THR A 234 -0.66 14.58 -5.11
C THR A 234 -1.11 15.49 -3.98
N GLU A 235 -0.53 16.69 -3.92
CA GLU A 235 -0.89 17.70 -2.90
C GLU A 235 -2.35 18.15 -3.02
N LYS A 236 -2.92 18.13 -4.23
CA LYS A 236 -4.32 18.47 -4.44
C LYS A 236 -5.23 17.27 -4.20
N ILE A 237 -6.15 17.41 -3.26
CA ILE A 237 -7.09 16.36 -2.86
C ILE A 237 -8.53 16.77 -3.16
N LYS A 238 -9.38 15.77 -3.36
CA LYS A 238 -10.83 15.94 -3.58
C LYS A 238 -11.62 15.40 -2.40
N ALA A 239 -12.67 16.10 -2.00
CA ALA A 239 -13.54 15.73 -0.89
C ALA A 239 -14.01 14.26 -0.98
N GLY A 240 -13.96 13.55 0.15
CA GLY A 240 -14.37 12.15 0.31
C GLY A 240 -13.42 11.12 -0.30
N LYS A 241 -12.45 11.54 -1.12
CA LYS A 241 -11.49 10.61 -1.74
C LYS A 241 -10.36 10.24 -0.78
N PRO A 242 -9.90 8.97 -0.85
CA PRO A 242 -8.74 8.53 -0.09
C PRO A 242 -7.49 9.25 -0.61
N TRP A 243 -6.59 9.61 0.29
CA TRP A 243 -5.32 10.27 -0.06
C TRP A 243 -4.11 9.67 0.67
N ALA A 244 -4.33 9.00 1.80
CA ALA A 244 -3.32 8.23 2.52
C ALA A 244 -3.98 7.13 3.34
N LYS A 245 -3.16 6.32 3.99
CA LYS A 245 -3.56 5.26 4.90
C LYS A 245 -2.55 5.07 6.02
N ILE A 246 -3.02 4.53 7.14
CA ILE A 246 -2.19 4.07 8.23
C ILE A 246 -2.23 2.55 8.19
N ILE A 247 -1.07 1.95 7.94
CA ILE A 247 -0.90 0.51 7.89
C ILE A 247 -0.64 0.03 9.31
N GLY A 248 -1.58 -0.74 9.85
CA GLY A 248 -1.47 -1.40 11.14
C GLY A 248 -0.62 -2.68 11.08
N GLY A 249 -0.83 -3.56 12.04
CA GLY A 249 -0.21 -4.89 12.04
C GLY A 249 -0.77 -5.79 10.92
N TYR A 250 -0.01 -6.83 10.57
CA TYR A 250 -0.51 -7.92 9.73
C TYR A 250 -1.46 -8.77 10.55
N THR A 251 -2.67 -9.03 10.07
CA THR A 251 -3.62 -9.82 10.85
C THR A 251 -4.22 -11.01 10.11
N GLN A 252 -4.35 -11.05 8.78
CA GLN A 252 -5.08 -12.16 8.14
C GLN A 252 -4.57 -12.57 6.76
N THR A 253 -4.40 -13.88 6.59
CA THR A 253 -4.22 -14.55 5.30
C THR A 253 -5.56 -15.17 4.92
N LEU A 254 -6.18 -14.74 3.81
CA LEU A 254 -7.38 -15.39 3.27
C LEU A 254 -6.93 -16.38 2.19
N ALA A 255 -7.15 -17.66 2.46
CA ALA A 255 -6.85 -18.79 1.58
C ALA A 255 -8.11 -19.32 0.89
#